data_AF-A0A516H3Z9-F1
#
_entry.id   AF-A0A516H3Z9-F1
#
_cell.length_a   1.000
_cell.length_b   1.000
_cell.length_c   1.000
_cell.angle_alpha   90.00
_cell.angle_beta   90.00
_cell.angle_gamma   90.00
#
_symmetry.space_group_name_H-M   'P 1'
#
loop_
_entity.id
_entity.type
_entity.pdbx_description
1 polymer ?
#
loop_
_entity_poly.entity_id
_entity_poly.type
_entity_poly.pdbx_seq_one_letter_code
_entity_poly.pdbx_strand_id
1 'polypeptide(L)'
;MKQAALKPVIQETLKLVGVVENQSRELLAFCGNEQNLSANFSDYKRFVEKMEHFYVFVDLVDGRIPEFDESKQKPLRKHLSKIRWKITILELDTTRIYLINITRSGRRLPLGSREFLMRRLDRLSEIAQYYDRFGEEYELAPPISEELIESVRQLLKEGIEKAPRLEEFQPAPPPPRLSATPSMSSPSNNPVTPAAGALLPPDMVAARHASSAHASSMPSLPAKLNVKEQWGRFFVEKGSIVAVSQACKMAALSLDQLAQRIGVSRVALTLMLSGQDPMPRPAMEKLQQFMMDQARLSQQTELRRRL
;
A
#
# COMPACT_ATOMS: atom_id res chain seq x y z
N MET A 1 25.75 39.03 11.25
CA MET A 1 25.08 38.80 9.94
C MET A 1 24.43 37.40 9.85
N LYS A 2 23.54 37.01 10.77
CA LYS A 2 22.82 35.71 10.74
C LYS A 2 21.28 35.83 10.53
N GLN A 3 20.74 37.04 10.46
CA GLN A 3 19.29 37.29 10.46
C GLN A 3 18.58 37.08 9.10
N ALA A 4 19.31 36.94 7.99
CA ALA A 4 18.68 36.80 6.67
C ALA A 4 18.18 35.38 6.37
N ALA A 5 18.77 34.34 6.98
CA ALA A 5 18.45 32.94 6.70
C ALA A 5 17.34 32.35 7.59
N LEU A 6 16.99 32.97 8.72
CA LEU A 6 15.91 32.49 9.61
C LEU A 6 14.49 32.79 9.09
N LYS A 7 14.31 33.87 8.33
CA LYS A 7 13.00 34.26 7.78
C LYS A 7 12.35 33.22 6.85
N PRO A 8 13.06 32.56 5.91
CA PRO A 8 12.44 31.56 5.04
C PRO A 8 11.99 30.31 5.81
N VAL A 9 12.76 29.88 6.82
CA VAL A 9 12.45 28.70 7.64
C VAL A 9 11.18 28.91 8.48
N ILE A 10 11.04 30.08 9.09
CA ILE A 10 9.83 30.46 9.85
C ILE A 10 8.58 30.47 8.95
N GLN A 11 8.70 31.00 7.72
CA GLN A 11 7.60 30.99 6.76
C GLN A 11 7.24 29.58 6.30
N GLU A 12 8.24 28.71 6.11
CA GLU A 12 8.03 27.30 5.77
C GLU A 12 7.28 26.58 6.89
N THR A 13 7.71 26.72 8.14
CA THR A 13 7.06 26.03 9.26
C THR A 13 5.63 26.52 9.50
N LEU A 14 5.33 27.81 9.31
CA LEU A 14 3.93 28.29 9.34
C LEU A 14 3.08 27.68 8.21
N LYS A 15 3.64 27.48 7.02
CA LYS A 15 2.95 26.74 5.95
C LYS A 15 2.70 25.30 6.37
N LEU A 16 3.66 24.64 7.01
CA LEU A 16 3.49 23.27 7.50
C LEU A 16 2.42 23.16 8.59
N VAL A 17 2.33 24.14 9.51
CA VAL A 17 1.20 24.23 10.46
C VAL A 17 -0.14 24.35 9.72
N GLY A 18 -0.21 25.18 8.68
CA GLY A 18 -1.39 25.27 7.82
C GLY A 18 -1.74 23.94 7.13
N VAL A 19 -0.74 23.14 6.76
CA VAL A 19 -0.95 21.78 6.22
C VAL A 19 -1.50 20.84 7.30
N VAL A 20 -1.00 20.89 8.54
CA VAL A 20 -1.54 20.11 9.67
C VAL A 20 -3.02 20.43 9.89
N GLU A 21 -3.36 21.72 9.89
CA GLU A 21 -4.76 22.15 10.03
C GLU A 21 -5.63 21.63 8.89
N ASN A 22 -5.13 21.70 7.65
CA ASN A 22 -5.86 21.19 6.51
C ASN A 22 -6.08 19.68 6.56
N GLN A 23 -5.05 18.92 6.90
CA GLN A 23 -5.16 17.47 7.10
C GLN A 23 -6.14 17.13 8.23
N SER A 24 -6.14 17.91 9.32
CA SER A 24 -7.09 17.70 10.42
C SER A 24 -8.55 17.89 9.96
N ARG A 25 -8.82 18.89 9.11
CA ARG A 25 -10.15 19.11 8.52
C ARG A 25 -10.56 18.00 7.56
N GLU A 26 -9.62 17.53 6.74
CA GLU A 26 -9.87 16.41 5.82
C GLU A 26 -10.17 15.11 6.58
N LEU A 27 -9.47 14.84 7.69
CA LEU A 27 -9.75 13.69 8.55
C LEU A 27 -11.12 13.80 9.23
N LEU A 28 -11.49 14.98 9.74
CA LEU A 28 -12.82 15.22 10.29
C LEU A 28 -13.92 14.99 9.25
N ALA A 29 -13.74 15.51 8.04
CA ALA A 29 -14.69 15.31 6.94
C ALA A 29 -14.76 13.84 6.51
N PHE A 30 -13.64 13.13 6.49
CA PHE A 30 -13.58 11.70 6.18
C PHE A 30 -14.36 10.87 7.21
N CYS A 31 -14.14 11.12 8.50
CA CYS A 31 -14.82 10.40 9.58
C CYS A 31 -16.29 10.76 9.72
N GLY A 32 -16.69 11.98 9.36
CA GLY A 32 -18.08 12.41 9.35
C GLY A 32 -18.94 11.79 8.25
N ASN A 33 -18.34 11.13 7.26
CA ASN A 33 -19.06 10.43 6.21
C ASN A 33 -19.16 8.93 6.54
N GLU A 34 -20.33 8.50 6.99
CA GLU A 34 -20.61 7.10 7.39
C GLU A 34 -20.33 6.08 6.27
N GLN A 35 -20.41 6.48 4.99
CA GLN A 35 -20.10 5.60 3.87
C GLN A 35 -18.63 5.15 3.85
N ASN A 36 -17.75 5.92 4.48
CA ASN A 36 -16.34 5.56 4.63
C ASN A 36 -16.11 4.51 5.72
N LEU A 37 -17.05 4.35 6.66
CA LEU A 37 -16.90 3.52 7.86
C LEU A 37 -17.40 2.09 7.60
N SER A 38 -16.77 1.44 6.61
CA SER A 38 -17.18 0.11 6.15
C SER A 38 -16.89 -1.00 7.18
N ALA A 39 -17.47 -2.16 6.95
CA ALA A 39 -17.15 -3.37 7.71
C ALA A 39 -15.89 -4.11 7.23
N ASN A 40 -15.13 -3.55 6.28
CA ASN A 40 -13.92 -4.19 5.76
C ASN A 40 -12.71 -3.86 6.65
N PHE A 41 -12.00 -4.88 7.11
CA PHE A 41 -10.78 -4.71 7.91
C PHE A 41 -9.68 -3.93 7.18
N SER A 42 -9.59 -4.04 5.85
CA SER A 42 -8.64 -3.27 5.04
C SER A 42 -8.89 -1.77 5.08
N ASP A 43 -10.16 -1.35 5.19
CA ASP A 43 -10.51 0.07 5.27
C ASP A 43 -10.16 0.62 6.66
N TYR A 44 -10.39 -0.17 7.72
CA TYR A 44 -9.92 0.16 9.07
C TYR A 44 -8.39 0.31 9.12
N LYS A 45 -7.64 -0.60 8.50
CA LYS A 45 -6.18 -0.50 8.43
C LYS A 45 -5.72 0.78 7.74
N ARG A 46 -6.31 1.12 6.58
CA ARG A 46 -6.02 2.36 5.85
C ARG A 46 -6.34 3.61 6.66
N PHE A 47 -7.42 3.57 7.43
CA PHE A 47 -7.77 4.65 8.34
C PHE A 47 -6.68 4.85 9.40
N VAL A 48 -6.22 3.77 10.04
CA VAL A 48 -5.13 3.83 11.02
C VAL A 48 -3.83 4.34 10.38
N GLU A 49 -3.47 3.86 9.19
CA GLU A 49 -2.28 4.36 8.47
C GLU A 49 -2.34 5.87 8.22
N LYS A 50 -3.52 6.41 7.88
CA LYS A 50 -3.72 7.86 7.75
C LYS A 50 -3.53 8.60 9.08
N MET A 51 -4.00 8.04 10.18
CA MET A 51 -3.81 8.61 11.52
C MET A 51 -2.34 8.61 11.93
N GLU A 52 -1.64 7.51 11.71
CA GLU A 52 -0.19 7.40 11.96
C GLU A 52 0.59 8.44 11.14
N HIS A 53 0.28 8.58 9.84
CA HIS A 53 0.90 9.61 9.00
C HIS A 53 0.64 11.03 9.53
N PHE A 54 -0.59 11.32 9.98
CA PHE A 54 -0.92 12.61 10.57
C PHE A 54 -0.07 12.87 11.84
N TYR A 55 0.06 11.90 12.73
CA TYR A 55 0.87 12.07 13.95
C TYR A 55 2.35 12.29 13.66
N VAL A 56 2.92 11.51 12.75
CA VAL A 56 4.32 11.70 12.31
C VAL A 56 4.52 13.10 11.74
N PHE A 57 3.55 13.61 10.98
CA PHE A 57 3.64 14.95 10.43
C PHE A 57 3.53 16.03 11.52
N VAL A 58 2.63 15.88 12.49
CA VAL A 58 2.56 16.77 13.66
C VAL A 58 3.89 16.79 14.41
N ASP A 59 4.49 15.63 14.67
CA ASP A 59 5.78 15.52 15.36
C ASP A 59 6.91 16.19 14.58
N LEU A 60 6.90 16.08 13.24
CA LEU A 60 7.85 16.77 12.36
C LEU A 60 7.71 18.30 12.47
N VAL A 61 6.47 18.81 12.48
CA VAL A 61 6.22 20.26 12.61
C VAL A 61 6.59 20.75 14.00
N ASP A 62 6.26 20.00 15.05
CA ASP A 62 6.63 20.33 16.44
C ASP A 62 8.15 20.39 16.62
N GLY A 63 8.89 19.47 15.99
CA GLY A 63 10.35 19.46 15.98
C GLY A 63 10.99 20.71 15.35
N ARG A 64 10.26 21.47 14.52
CA ARG A 64 10.71 22.73 13.91
C ARG A 64 10.30 23.98 14.69
N ILE A 65 9.44 23.85 15.71
CA ILE A 65 9.03 25.00 16.53
C ILE A 65 10.19 25.70 17.24
N PRO A 66 11.26 25.03 17.73
CA PRO A 66 12.39 25.71 18.35
C PRO A 66 13.09 26.76 17.47
N GLU A 67 12.86 26.74 16.14
CA GLU A 67 13.41 27.72 15.19
C GLU A 67 12.68 29.08 15.24
N PHE A 68 11.55 29.18 15.96
CA PHE A 68 10.81 30.41 16.18
C PHE A 68 11.35 31.20 17.38
N ASP A 69 11.01 32.49 17.43
CA ASP A 69 11.18 33.32 18.62
C ASP A 69 10.50 32.66 19.84
N GLU A 70 11.15 32.67 21.01
CA GLU A 70 10.65 32.03 22.24
C GLU A 70 9.20 32.44 22.58
N SER A 71 8.83 33.69 22.31
CA SER A 71 7.48 34.22 22.53
C SER A 71 6.40 33.52 21.69
N LYS A 72 6.76 32.92 20.55
CA LYS A 72 5.86 32.21 19.63
C LYS A 72 5.87 30.69 19.81
N GLN A 73 6.92 30.14 20.42
CA GLN A 73 7.06 28.69 20.56
C GLN A 73 5.93 28.07 21.38
N LYS A 74 5.70 28.59 22.60
CA LYS A 74 4.66 28.05 23.50
C LYS A 74 3.24 28.14 22.91
N PRO A 75 2.80 29.26 22.32
CA PRO A 75 1.52 29.32 21.61
C PRO A 75 1.38 28.32 20.47
N LEU A 76 2.43 28.13 19.66
CA LEU A 76 2.41 27.19 18.53
C LEU A 76 2.33 25.73 19.00
N ARG A 77 3.10 25.36 20.02
CA ARG A 77 3.01 24.01 20.62
C ARG A 77 1.62 23.75 21.18
N LYS A 78 1.10 24.70 21.96
CA LYS A 78 -0.27 24.62 22.49
C LYS A 78 -1.29 24.41 21.38
N HIS A 79 -1.17 25.13 20.27
CA HIS A 79 -2.06 24.99 19.12
C HIS A 79 -1.96 23.60 18.47
N LEU A 80 -0.75 23.13 18.15
CA LEU A 80 -0.54 21.80 17.58
C LEU A 80 -1.04 20.69 18.51
N SER A 81 -0.78 20.79 19.81
CA SER A 81 -1.26 19.82 20.79
C SER A 81 -2.78 19.79 20.87
N LYS A 82 -3.46 20.94 20.75
CA LYS A 82 -4.93 21.00 20.66
C LYS A 82 -5.46 20.33 19.40
N ILE A 83 -4.83 20.53 18.25
CA ILE A 83 -5.22 19.84 17.00
C ILE A 83 -4.99 18.34 17.15
N ARG A 84 -3.81 17.92 17.61
CA ARG A 84 -3.47 16.52 17.82
C ARG A 84 -4.49 15.82 18.70
N TRP A 85 -4.83 16.44 19.84
CA TRP A 85 -5.77 15.88 20.79
C TRP A 85 -7.19 15.71 20.20
N LYS A 86 -7.68 16.70 19.45
CA LYS A 86 -8.96 16.58 18.74
C LYS A 86 -8.97 15.40 17.77
N ILE A 87 -7.89 15.20 17.04
CA ILE A 87 -7.75 14.06 16.12
C ILE A 87 -7.61 12.74 16.88
N THR A 88 -6.99 12.72 18.06
CA THR A 88 -6.93 11.53 18.92
C THR A 88 -8.30 11.12 19.47
N ILE A 89 -9.15 12.08 19.85
CA ILE A 89 -10.54 11.78 20.22
C ILE A 89 -11.27 11.15 19.03
N LEU A 90 -11.18 11.79 17.86
CA LEU A 90 -11.78 11.30 16.62
C LEU A 90 -11.27 9.89 16.24
N GLU A 91 -9.98 9.62 16.45
CA GLU A 91 -9.35 8.33 16.21
C GLU A 91 -10.03 7.22 17.01
N LEU A 92 -10.27 7.44 18.30
CA LEU A 92 -10.91 6.44 19.17
C LEU A 92 -12.39 6.23 18.83
N ASP A 93 -13.14 7.31 18.61
CA ASP A 93 -14.55 7.21 18.20
C ASP A 93 -14.68 6.42 16.88
N THR A 94 -13.86 6.77 15.89
CA THR A 94 -13.91 6.10 14.58
C THR A 94 -13.43 4.65 14.67
N THR A 95 -12.40 4.38 15.48
CA THR A 95 -11.92 3.01 15.74
C THR A 95 -13.03 2.15 16.34
N ARG A 96 -13.77 2.66 17.31
CA ARG A 96 -14.93 1.97 17.90
C ARG A 96 -15.94 1.58 16.82
N ILE A 97 -16.29 2.51 15.92
CA ILE A 97 -17.25 2.26 14.85
C ILE A 97 -16.75 1.16 13.91
N TYR A 98 -15.49 1.21 13.48
CA TYR A 98 -14.91 0.16 12.64
C TYR A 98 -14.95 -1.21 13.32
N LEU A 99 -14.54 -1.30 14.58
CA LEU A 99 -14.53 -2.56 15.31
C LEU A 99 -15.94 -3.14 15.46
N ILE A 100 -16.93 -2.30 15.76
CA ILE A 100 -18.34 -2.72 15.83
C ILE A 100 -18.81 -3.24 14.46
N ASN A 101 -18.55 -2.51 13.37
CA ASN A 101 -18.99 -2.89 12.03
C ASN A 101 -18.33 -4.18 11.54
N ILE A 102 -17.02 -4.33 11.80
CA ILE A 102 -16.27 -5.55 11.47
C ILE A 102 -16.83 -6.74 12.24
N THR A 103 -17.02 -6.62 13.56
CA THR A 103 -17.58 -7.70 14.40
C THR A 103 -19.00 -8.07 13.96
N ARG A 104 -19.86 -7.10 13.68
CA ARG A 104 -21.24 -7.33 13.19
C ARG A 104 -21.30 -8.03 11.84
N SER A 105 -20.30 -7.82 10.99
CA SER A 105 -20.27 -8.46 9.67
C SER A 105 -20.07 -9.98 9.71
N GLY A 106 -19.57 -10.51 10.83
CA GLY A 106 -19.27 -11.94 10.98
C GLY A 106 -18.18 -12.47 10.04
N ARG A 107 -17.50 -11.60 9.29
CA ARG A 107 -16.44 -11.99 8.36
C ARG A 107 -15.20 -12.43 9.14
N ARG A 108 -14.51 -13.44 8.62
CA ARG A 108 -13.21 -13.86 9.18
C ARG A 108 -12.17 -12.76 8.98
N LEU A 109 -11.38 -12.51 10.01
CA LEU A 109 -10.30 -11.54 9.96
C LEU A 109 -9.13 -12.04 9.10
N PRO A 110 -8.46 -11.16 8.34
CA PRO A 110 -7.32 -11.54 7.52
C PRO A 110 -6.10 -11.93 8.39
N LEU A 111 -5.14 -12.65 7.81
CA LEU A 111 -3.84 -12.92 8.44
C LEU A 111 -3.12 -11.59 8.80
N GLY A 112 -2.44 -11.57 9.94
CA GLY A 112 -1.76 -10.38 10.47
C GLY A 112 -2.68 -9.37 11.18
N SER A 113 -4.00 -9.63 11.21
CA SER A 113 -4.95 -8.77 11.93
C SER A 113 -4.74 -8.79 13.44
N ARG A 114 -4.30 -9.92 14.01
CA ARG A 114 -4.04 -10.07 15.45
C ARG A 114 -2.96 -9.10 15.92
N GLU A 115 -1.80 -9.12 15.27
CA GLU A 115 -0.64 -8.29 15.60
C GLU A 115 -0.93 -6.81 15.33
N PHE A 116 -1.77 -6.52 14.33
CA PHE A 116 -2.27 -5.18 14.10
C PHE A 116 -3.14 -4.71 15.27
N LEU A 117 -4.14 -5.49 15.68
CA LEU A 117 -5.04 -5.12 16.78
C LEU A 117 -4.31 -5.03 18.13
N MET A 118 -3.30 -5.85 18.38
CA MET A 118 -2.44 -5.74 19.57
C MET A 118 -1.73 -4.38 19.62
N ARG A 119 -1.14 -3.92 18.51
CA ARG A 119 -0.54 -2.57 18.45
C ARG A 119 -1.56 -1.47 18.71
N ARG A 120 -2.80 -1.66 18.27
CA ARG A 120 -3.90 -0.71 18.56
C ARG A 120 -4.31 -0.73 20.04
N LEU A 121 -4.17 -1.87 20.72
CA LEU A 121 -4.41 -1.97 22.15
C LEU A 121 -3.32 -1.21 22.93
N ASP A 122 -2.06 -1.39 22.57
CA ASP A 122 -0.92 -0.67 23.17
C ASP A 122 -1.04 0.85 22.97
N ARG A 123 -1.55 1.27 21.80
CA ARG A 123 -1.82 2.68 21.49
C ARG A 123 -2.75 3.37 22.51
N LEU A 124 -3.66 2.64 23.15
CA LEU A 124 -4.54 3.24 24.17
C LEU A 124 -3.74 3.75 25.38
N SER A 125 -2.68 3.05 25.77
CA SER A 125 -1.79 3.47 26.85
C SER A 125 -0.97 4.70 26.46
N GLU A 126 -0.51 4.78 25.21
CA GLU A 126 0.19 5.96 24.70
C GLU A 126 -0.70 7.22 24.71
N ILE A 127 -1.98 7.06 24.36
CA ILE A 127 -2.95 8.16 24.37
C ILE A 127 -3.14 8.70 25.79
N ALA A 128 -3.29 7.81 26.78
CA ALA A 128 -3.39 8.21 28.19
C ALA A 128 -2.13 8.97 28.64
N GLN A 129 -0.95 8.41 28.37
CA GLN A 129 0.32 9.06 28.71
C GLN A 129 0.50 10.43 28.05
N TYR A 130 0.00 10.61 26.83
CA TYR A 130 0.06 11.90 26.15
C TYR A 130 -0.79 12.95 26.89
N TYR A 131 -2.01 12.58 27.30
CA TYR A 131 -2.88 13.49 28.06
C TYR A 131 -2.30 13.81 29.43
N ASP A 132 -1.75 12.83 30.14
CA ASP A 132 -1.14 13.06 31.45
C ASP A 132 0.02 14.06 31.39
N ARG A 133 0.78 14.05 30.28
CA ARG A 133 1.92 14.96 30.08
C ARG A 133 1.52 16.36 29.63
N PHE A 134 0.52 16.47 28.76
CA PHE A 134 0.24 17.71 28.01
C PHE A 134 -1.16 18.29 28.25
N GLY A 135 -2.04 17.54 28.91
CA GLY A 135 -3.46 17.86 29.10
C GLY A 135 -3.66 19.16 29.85
N GLU A 136 -3.06 19.26 31.04
CA GLU A 136 -3.12 20.47 31.87
C GLU A 136 -2.30 21.61 31.26
N GLU A 137 -1.06 21.34 30.85
CA GLU A 137 -0.13 22.36 30.32
C GLU A 137 -0.72 23.14 29.14
N TYR A 138 -1.41 22.45 28.24
CA TYR A 138 -1.96 23.05 27.02
C TYR A 138 -3.47 23.25 27.04
N GLU A 139 -4.14 23.07 28.19
CA GLU A 139 -5.59 23.17 28.33
C GLU A 139 -6.30 22.38 27.23
N LEU A 140 -5.93 21.10 27.09
CA LEU A 140 -6.56 20.22 26.13
C LEU A 140 -8.03 20.03 26.52
N ALA A 141 -8.88 19.77 25.53
CA ALA A 141 -10.27 19.39 25.78
C ALA A 141 -10.32 18.23 26.79
N PRO A 142 -11.39 18.12 27.60
CA PRO A 142 -11.46 17.16 28.69
C PRO A 142 -11.04 15.74 28.27
N PRO A 143 -10.54 14.94 29.22
CA PRO A 143 -10.01 13.62 28.91
C PRO A 143 -11.07 12.80 28.20
N ILE A 144 -10.61 11.93 27.29
CA ILE A 144 -11.49 10.98 26.60
C ILE A 144 -12.26 10.20 27.67
N SER A 145 -13.56 10.03 27.48
CA SER A 145 -14.38 9.33 28.48
C SER A 145 -13.82 7.92 28.73
N GLU A 146 -13.70 7.57 30.01
CA GLU A 146 -13.19 6.27 30.42
C GLU A 146 -14.03 5.13 29.81
N GLU A 147 -15.34 5.34 29.68
CA GLU A 147 -16.27 4.45 29.00
C GLU A 147 -15.89 4.19 27.53
N LEU A 148 -15.48 5.22 26.78
CA LEU A 148 -15.06 5.06 25.40
C LEU A 148 -13.76 4.26 25.31
N ILE A 149 -12.79 4.56 26.17
CA ILE A 149 -11.50 3.85 26.23
C ILE A 149 -11.74 2.37 26.56
N GLU A 150 -12.55 2.07 27.58
CA GLU A 150 -12.85 0.69 27.96
C GLU A 150 -13.64 -0.03 26.85
N SER A 151 -14.62 0.64 26.22
CA SER A 151 -15.36 0.07 25.10
C SER A 151 -14.42 -0.32 23.95
N VAL A 152 -13.49 0.56 23.55
CA VAL A 152 -12.51 0.26 22.50
C VAL A 152 -11.56 -0.86 22.95
N ARG A 153 -11.07 -0.83 24.19
CA ARG A 153 -10.20 -1.87 24.76
C ARG A 153 -10.84 -3.24 24.68
N GLN A 154 -12.11 -3.35 25.05
CA GLN A 154 -12.86 -4.60 25.05
C GLN A 154 -13.08 -5.12 23.62
N LEU A 155 -13.47 -4.25 22.69
CA LEU A 155 -13.61 -4.59 21.28
C LEU A 155 -12.30 -5.05 20.63
N LEU A 156 -11.18 -4.42 20.99
CA LEU A 156 -9.84 -4.84 20.53
C LEU A 156 -9.47 -6.21 21.07
N LYS A 157 -9.68 -6.48 22.37
CA LYS A 157 -9.43 -7.80 22.99
C LYS A 157 -10.25 -8.90 22.31
N GLU A 158 -11.54 -8.66 22.10
CA GLU A 158 -12.43 -9.60 21.40
C GLU A 158 -11.95 -9.85 19.96
N GLY A 159 -11.55 -8.79 19.24
CA GLY A 159 -11.00 -8.90 17.90
C GLY A 159 -9.70 -9.70 17.85
N ILE A 160 -8.81 -9.50 18.84
CA ILE A 160 -7.55 -10.24 18.98
C ILE A 160 -7.82 -11.74 19.20
N GLU A 161 -8.75 -12.09 20.07
CA GLU A 161 -9.13 -13.48 20.34
C GLU A 161 -9.67 -14.20 19.10
N LYS A 162 -10.46 -13.49 18.29
CA LYS A 162 -11.05 -14.02 17.04
C LYS A 162 -10.09 -14.00 15.84
N ALA A 163 -8.97 -13.28 15.92
CA ALA A 163 -8.03 -13.14 14.83
C ALA A 163 -7.14 -14.38 14.65
N PRO A 164 -6.84 -14.78 13.40
CA PRO A 164 -5.91 -15.88 13.13
C PRO A 164 -4.51 -15.51 13.67
N ARG A 165 -3.87 -16.47 14.34
CA ARG A 165 -2.47 -16.35 14.75
C ARG A 165 -1.57 -16.57 13.54
N LEU A 166 -0.50 -15.79 13.42
CA LEU A 166 0.61 -16.19 12.56
C LEU A 166 1.22 -17.45 13.18
N GLU A 167 1.27 -18.54 12.43
CA GLU A 167 2.04 -19.71 12.85
C GLU A 167 3.50 -19.25 12.99
N GLU A 168 4.08 -19.48 14.17
CA GLU A 168 5.51 -19.28 14.37
C GLU A 168 6.22 -20.15 13.34
N PHE A 169 6.88 -19.51 12.38
CA PHE A 169 7.71 -20.23 11.41
C PHE A 169 8.75 -21.01 12.21
N GLN A 170 8.50 -22.30 12.41
CA GLN A 170 9.53 -23.17 12.95
C GLN A 170 10.70 -23.09 11.97
N PRO A 171 11.93 -22.87 12.46
CA PRO A 171 13.10 -22.87 11.60
C PRO A 171 13.07 -24.19 10.83
N ALA A 172 13.04 -24.09 9.50
CA ALA A 172 13.00 -25.26 8.63
C ALA A 172 14.10 -26.23 9.10
N PRO A 173 13.80 -27.54 9.27
CA PRO A 173 14.80 -28.49 9.67
C PRO A 173 16.01 -28.35 8.75
N PRO A 174 17.24 -28.35 9.30
CA PRO A 174 18.44 -28.10 8.52
C PRO A 174 18.44 -29.04 7.30
N PRO A 175 18.74 -28.53 6.10
CA PRO A 175 18.70 -29.34 4.90
C PRO A 175 19.53 -30.61 5.11
N PRO A 176 19.03 -31.79 4.73
CA PRO A 176 19.78 -33.03 4.88
C PRO A 176 21.13 -32.85 4.20
N ARG A 177 22.21 -33.07 4.94
CA ARG A 177 23.57 -33.00 4.41
C ARG A 177 23.64 -34.05 3.29
N LEU A 178 23.64 -33.58 2.04
CA LEU A 178 23.88 -34.41 0.88
C LEU A 178 25.34 -34.89 0.97
N SER A 179 25.52 -36.08 1.52
CA SER A 179 26.77 -36.82 1.43
C SER A 179 27.04 -37.08 -0.05
N ALA A 180 28.03 -36.39 -0.61
CA ALA A 180 28.50 -36.63 -1.97
C ALA A 180 29.19 -37.99 -2.02
N THR A 181 28.43 -39.05 -2.30
CA THR A 181 28.97 -40.32 -2.79
C THR A 181 28.98 -40.29 -4.32
N PRO A 182 30.15 -40.43 -4.97
CA PRO A 182 30.21 -40.48 -6.42
C PRO A 182 29.60 -41.80 -6.92
N SER A 183 28.54 -41.69 -7.70
CA SER A 183 27.87 -42.82 -8.35
C SER A 183 28.73 -43.29 -9.54
N MET A 184 29.26 -44.51 -9.43
CA MET A 184 29.90 -45.22 -10.54
C MET A 184 28.81 -45.68 -11.52
N SER A 185 28.98 -45.29 -12.78
CA SER A 185 28.16 -45.71 -13.92
C SER A 185 28.37 -47.21 -14.22
N SER A 186 27.28 -47.89 -14.55
CA SER A 186 27.32 -49.17 -15.28
C SER A 186 26.33 -49.11 -16.44
N PRO A 187 26.75 -49.42 -17.67
CA PRO A 187 25.88 -49.45 -18.84
C PRO A 187 25.31 -50.87 -19.02
N SER A 188 24.04 -50.99 -19.41
CA SER A 188 23.56 -52.22 -20.02
C SER A 188 22.49 -51.92 -21.09
N ASN A 189 22.70 -52.62 -22.19
CA ASN A 189 22.14 -52.49 -23.53
C ASN A 189 20.69 -53.00 -23.71
N ASN A 190 20.00 -52.35 -24.67
CA ASN A 190 19.09 -52.91 -25.70
C ASN A 190 17.67 -53.41 -25.34
N PRO A 191 16.76 -53.64 -26.33
CA PRO A 191 16.39 -52.81 -27.49
C PRO A 191 14.85 -52.76 -27.77
N VAL A 192 14.51 -52.06 -28.86
CA VAL A 192 13.24 -51.71 -29.54
C VAL A 192 12.24 -52.86 -29.85
N THR A 193 10.91 -52.59 -29.78
CA THR A 193 9.96 -52.90 -30.90
C THR A 193 8.58 -52.19 -30.76
N PRO A 194 7.92 -51.79 -31.88
CA PRO A 194 6.65 -51.08 -31.92
C PRO A 194 5.47 -51.90 -32.50
N ALA A 195 4.22 -51.55 -32.17
CA ALA A 195 3.00 -51.90 -32.92
C ALA A 195 1.86 -50.97 -32.45
N ALA A 196 1.25 -50.15 -33.33
CA ALA A 196 0.01 -50.45 -34.08
C ALA A 196 -1.14 -50.84 -33.15
N GLY A 197 -2.32 -50.23 -33.10
CA GLY A 197 -3.06 -49.33 -33.98
C GLY A 197 -4.56 -49.47 -33.56
N ALA A 198 -5.45 -48.70 -34.19
CA ALA A 198 -6.92 -48.76 -34.10
C ALA A 198 -7.58 -48.19 -32.82
N LEU A 199 -8.73 -47.54 -32.85
CA LEU A 199 -9.65 -47.07 -33.89
C LEU A 199 -10.60 -46.02 -33.24
N LEU A 200 -11.20 -45.16 -34.07
CA LEU A 200 -12.00 -43.96 -33.79
C LEU A 200 -13.48 -44.26 -33.34
N PRO A 201 -14.48 -43.36 -33.56
CA PRO A 201 -15.16 -42.38 -32.69
C PRO A 201 -16.68 -42.76 -32.58
N PRO A 202 -17.76 -41.93 -32.61
CA PRO A 202 -17.99 -40.46 -32.54
C PRO A 202 -19.18 -40.01 -31.65
N ASP A 203 -19.33 -38.69 -31.44
CA ASP A 203 -20.59 -37.92 -31.61
C ASP A 203 -20.32 -36.43 -31.32
N MET A 204 -20.42 -35.54 -32.32
CA MET A 204 -21.62 -34.76 -32.70
C MET A 204 -22.04 -33.78 -31.56
N VAL A 205 -22.14 -32.46 -31.72
CA VAL A 205 -22.75 -31.68 -32.81
C VAL A 205 -22.18 -30.25 -32.89
N ALA A 206 -21.88 -29.86 -34.13
CA ALA A 206 -21.85 -28.53 -34.74
C ALA A 206 -22.53 -27.32 -34.03
N ALA A 207 -21.87 -26.17 -34.13
CA ALA A 207 -22.50 -24.96 -34.68
C ALA A 207 -21.44 -23.97 -35.20
N ARG A 208 -21.56 -23.68 -36.50
CA ARG A 208 -20.78 -22.73 -37.30
C ARG A 208 -21.28 -21.29 -37.11
N HIS A 209 -20.48 -20.39 -37.69
CA HIS A 209 -20.76 -19.02 -38.14
C HIS A 209 -20.52 -17.91 -37.11
N ALA A 210 -20.02 -16.74 -37.46
CA ALA A 210 -19.23 -16.26 -38.58
C ALA A 210 -18.82 -14.83 -38.18
N SER A 211 -17.60 -14.46 -38.53
CA SER A 211 -17.23 -13.14 -39.05
C SER A 211 -17.92 -11.90 -38.44
N SER A 212 -17.21 -11.21 -37.55
CA SER A 212 -17.10 -9.75 -37.69
C SER A 212 -15.62 -9.39 -37.64
N ALA A 213 -15.04 -9.31 -38.84
CA ALA A 213 -13.76 -8.69 -39.08
C ALA A 213 -13.94 -7.17 -38.91
N HIS A 214 -13.87 -6.69 -37.67
CA HIS A 214 -13.40 -5.34 -37.44
C HIS A 214 -11.89 -5.38 -37.41
N ALA A 215 -11.28 -4.79 -38.44
CA ALA A 215 -9.87 -4.42 -38.45
C ALA A 215 -9.57 -3.69 -37.13
N SER A 216 -8.98 -4.41 -36.19
CA SER A 216 -8.65 -3.90 -34.88
C SER A 216 -7.43 -3.02 -35.10
N SER A 217 -7.66 -1.71 -35.26
CA SER A 217 -6.61 -0.72 -35.05
C SER A 217 -6.01 -1.03 -33.68
N MET A 218 -4.75 -1.50 -33.65
CA MET A 218 -4.09 -1.78 -32.39
C MET A 218 -4.16 -0.51 -31.54
N PRO A 219 -4.73 -0.56 -30.32
CA PRO A 219 -4.80 0.62 -29.47
C PRO A 219 -3.37 1.09 -29.23
N SER A 220 -3.10 2.34 -29.60
CA SER A 220 -1.80 2.97 -29.46
C SER A 220 -1.36 2.93 -28.00
N LEU A 221 -0.15 2.43 -27.74
CA LEU A 221 0.42 2.41 -26.39
C LEU A 221 0.51 3.84 -25.83
N PRO A 222 0.06 4.08 -24.59
CA PRO A 222 0.25 5.38 -23.96
C PRO A 222 1.75 5.61 -23.71
N ALA A 223 2.27 6.75 -24.16
CA ALA A 223 3.67 7.11 -24.01
C ALA A 223 4.08 7.42 -22.55
N LYS A 224 3.09 7.64 -21.66
CA LYS A 224 3.31 7.90 -20.24
C LYS A 224 2.34 7.05 -19.42
N LEU A 225 2.86 6.41 -18.38
CA LEU A 225 2.04 5.80 -17.35
C LEU A 225 1.45 6.89 -16.47
N ASN A 226 0.17 6.77 -16.14
CA ASN A 226 -0.45 7.64 -15.14
C ASN A 226 0.11 7.26 -13.77
N VAL A 227 0.96 8.14 -13.25
CA VAL A 227 1.59 7.99 -11.94
C VAL A 227 1.03 9.08 -11.03
N LYS A 228 0.46 8.66 -9.90
CA LYS A 228 0.02 9.55 -8.84
C LYS A 228 1.09 9.59 -7.76
N GLU A 229 1.63 10.77 -7.50
CA GLU A 229 2.47 10.98 -6.33
C GLU A 229 1.57 11.18 -5.11
N GLN A 230 1.72 10.29 -4.12
CA GLN A 230 1.07 10.43 -2.83
C GLN A 230 2.13 10.27 -1.74
N TRP A 231 2.31 11.33 -0.95
CA TRP A 231 3.22 11.32 0.21
C TRP A 231 4.67 10.94 -0.15
N GLY A 232 5.20 11.48 -1.25
CA GLY A 232 6.57 11.21 -1.73
C GLY A 232 6.79 9.79 -2.28
N ARG A 233 5.71 9.03 -2.49
CA ARG A 233 5.73 7.70 -3.09
C ARG A 233 4.92 7.68 -4.39
N PHE A 234 5.35 6.88 -5.35
CA PHE A 234 4.76 6.84 -6.69
C PHE A 234 3.80 5.66 -6.81
N PHE A 235 2.53 5.93 -7.04
CA PHE A 235 1.53 4.90 -7.29
C PHE A 235 1.13 4.91 -8.76
N VAL A 236 1.16 3.74 -9.38
CA VAL A 236 0.72 3.57 -10.76
C VAL A 236 -0.80 3.35 -10.77
N GLU A 237 -1.52 4.06 -11.64
CA GLU A 237 -2.97 3.97 -11.73
C GLU A 237 -3.44 2.58 -12.19
N LYS A 238 -4.58 2.12 -11.65
CA LYS A 238 -5.18 0.81 -11.98
C LYS A 238 -5.42 0.71 -13.48
N GLY A 239 -4.92 -0.36 -14.09
CA GLY A 239 -5.01 -0.61 -15.55
C GLY A 239 -3.67 -0.53 -16.28
N SER A 240 -2.65 0.05 -15.64
CA SER A 240 -1.29 0.14 -16.19
C SER A 240 -0.61 -1.21 -16.45
N ILE A 241 -1.03 -2.27 -15.73
CA ILE A 241 -0.55 -3.63 -15.97
C ILE A 241 -0.85 -4.11 -17.40
N VAL A 242 -1.98 -3.70 -17.99
CA VAL A 242 -2.36 -4.09 -19.35
C VAL A 242 -1.45 -3.41 -20.36
N ALA A 243 -1.22 -2.11 -20.19
CA ALA A 243 -0.32 -1.33 -21.04
C ALA A 243 1.13 -1.86 -20.99
N VAL A 244 1.64 -2.14 -19.79
CA VAL A 244 3.00 -2.70 -19.61
C VAL A 244 3.09 -4.11 -20.20
N SER A 245 2.06 -4.94 -20.01
CA SER A 245 2.03 -6.29 -20.60
C SER A 245 2.03 -6.25 -22.12
N GLN A 246 1.32 -5.29 -22.73
CA GLN A 246 1.32 -5.10 -24.18
C GLN A 246 2.69 -4.59 -24.68
N ALA A 247 3.31 -3.65 -23.96
CA ALA A 247 4.66 -3.18 -24.27
C ALA A 247 5.71 -4.31 -24.17
N CYS A 248 5.62 -5.19 -23.17
CA CYS A 248 6.46 -6.38 -23.05
C CYS A 248 6.30 -7.32 -24.25
N LYS A 249 5.05 -7.57 -24.69
CA LYS A 249 4.78 -8.39 -25.88
C LYS A 249 5.41 -7.80 -27.14
N MET A 250 5.32 -6.48 -27.32
CA MET A 250 5.93 -5.79 -28.47
C MET A 250 7.46 -5.84 -28.45
N ALA A 251 8.05 -5.81 -27.26
CA ALA A 251 9.49 -5.90 -27.06
C ALA A 251 10.03 -7.35 -27.09
N ALA A 252 9.16 -8.36 -27.28
CA ALA A 252 9.48 -9.78 -27.09
C ALA A 252 10.18 -10.08 -25.74
N LEU A 253 9.80 -9.33 -24.70
CA LEU A 253 10.33 -9.46 -23.34
C LEU A 253 9.26 -10.06 -22.42
N SER A 254 9.67 -10.92 -21.49
CA SER A 254 8.78 -11.38 -20.42
C SER A 254 8.65 -10.33 -19.32
N LEU A 255 7.57 -10.40 -18.55
CA LEU A 255 7.39 -9.52 -17.38
C LEU A 255 8.48 -9.77 -16.33
N ASP A 256 9.00 -10.99 -16.23
CA ASP A 256 10.12 -11.33 -15.34
C ASP A 256 11.42 -10.63 -15.76
N GLN A 257 11.71 -10.61 -17.06
CA GLN A 257 12.88 -9.93 -17.61
C GLN A 257 12.78 -8.41 -17.41
N LEU A 258 11.58 -7.84 -17.56
CA LEU A 258 11.36 -6.43 -17.25
C LEU A 258 11.58 -6.15 -15.76
N ALA A 259 11.05 -6.99 -14.86
CA ALA A 259 11.24 -6.85 -13.42
C ALA A 259 12.74 -6.87 -13.04
N GLN A 260 13.50 -7.80 -13.61
CA GLN A 260 14.96 -7.87 -13.41
C GLN A 260 15.68 -6.61 -13.89
N ARG A 261 15.31 -6.05 -15.07
CA ARG A 261 15.91 -4.80 -15.58
C ARG A 261 15.62 -3.58 -14.70
N ILE A 262 14.42 -3.54 -14.12
CA ILE A 262 14.00 -2.49 -13.20
C ILE A 262 14.65 -2.66 -11.82
N GLY A 263 15.08 -3.89 -11.48
CA GLY A 263 15.72 -4.22 -10.20
C GLY A 263 14.71 -4.61 -9.12
N VAL A 264 13.54 -5.14 -9.51
CA VAL A 264 12.47 -5.56 -8.61
C VAL A 264 12.07 -7.01 -8.89
N SER A 265 11.41 -7.69 -7.94
CA SER A 265 10.84 -9.01 -8.19
C SER A 265 9.58 -8.93 -9.06
N ARG A 266 9.24 -10.01 -9.76
CA ARG A 266 7.99 -10.08 -10.56
C ARG A 266 6.74 -9.80 -9.72
N VAL A 267 6.71 -10.34 -8.50
CA VAL A 267 5.60 -10.15 -7.56
C VAL A 267 5.50 -8.67 -7.18
N ALA A 268 6.62 -8.04 -6.81
CA ALA A 268 6.65 -6.61 -6.49
C ALA A 268 6.21 -5.75 -7.68
N LEU A 269 6.71 -6.03 -8.90
CA LEU A 269 6.28 -5.32 -10.10
C LEU A 269 4.77 -5.43 -10.33
N THR A 270 4.19 -6.61 -10.11
CA THR A 270 2.74 -6.85 -10.29
C THR A 270 1.91 -6.06 -9.26
N LEU A 271 2.36 -6.02 -8.00
CA LEU A 271 1.71 -5.24 -6.94
C LEU A 271 1.82 -3.74 -7.20
N MET A 272 2.97 -3.27 -7.70
CA MET A 272 3.18 -1.87 -8.05
C MET A 272 2.30 -1.45 -9.25
N LEU A 273 2.23 -2.27 -10.31
CA LEU A 273 1.41 -1.99 -11.50
C LEU A 273 -0.10 -2.10 -11.26
N SER A 274 -0.52 -2.78 -10.19
CA SER A 274 -1.91 -2.83 -9.75
C SER A 274 -2.28 -1.70 -8.77
N GLY A 275 -1.32 -0.84 -8.43
CA GLY A 275 -1.49 0.27 -7.49
C GLY A 275 -1.64 -0.18 -6.04
N GLN A 276 -1.24 -1.41 -5.72
CA GLN A 276 -1.29 -1.96 -4.35
C GLN A 276 -0.02 -1.61 -3.55
N ASP A 277 1.11 -1.44 -4.21
CA ASP A 277 2.41 -1.16 -3.59
C ASP A 277 3.04 0.11 -4.21
N PRO A 278 3.60 1.04 -3.43
CA PRO A 278 4.33 2.17 -3.96
C PRO A 278 5.58 1.74 -4.74
N MET A 279 5.80 2.38 -5.89
CA MET A 279 6.98 2.18 -6.70
C MET A 279 8.11 3.13 -6.28
N PRO A 280 9.35 2.64 -6.07
CA PRO A 280 10.49 3.50 -5.79
C PRO A 280 10.86 4.31 -7.05
N ARG A 281 11.31 5.55 -6.85
CA ARG A 281 11.61 6.49 -7.94
C ARG A 281 12.53 5.92 -9.05
N PRO A 282 13.64 5.23 -8.74
CA PRO A 282 14.50 4.66 -9.78
C PRO A 282 13.80 3.59 -10.62
N ALA A 283 12.87 2.83 -10.01
CA ALA A 283 12.11 1.82 -10.72
C ALA A 283 11.06 2.46 -11.65
N MET A 284 10.42 3.53 -11.17
CA MET A 284 9.43 4.31 -11.93
C MET A 284 10.07 4.98 -13.15
N GLU A 285 11.22 5.61 -12.99
CA GLU A 285 11.95 6.27 -14.09
C GLU A 285 12.37 5.26 -15.17
N LYS A 286 12.91 4.09 -14.77
CA LYS A 286 13.25 3.00 -15.70
C LYS A 286 12.02 2.44 -16.43
N LEU A 287 10.90 2.29 -15.73
CA LEU A 287 9.65 1.80 -16.32
C LEU A 287 9.06 2.82 -17.30
N GLN A 288 9.07 4.11 -16.97
CA GLN A 288 8.65 5.17 -17.89
C GLN A 288 9.53 5.23 -19.13
N GLN A 289 10.85 5.12 -18.98
CA GLN A 289 11.77 5.09 -20.11
C GLN A 289 11.47 3.91 -21.03
N PHE A 290 11.27 2.70 -20.46
CA PHE A 290 10.88 1.52 -21.23
C PHE A 290 9.59 1.74 -22.02
N MET A 291 8.56 2.32 -21.39
CA MET A 291 7.28 2.61 -22.05
C MET A 291 7.43 3.63 -23.19
N MET A 292 8.24 4.67 -23.01
CA MET A 292 8.53 5.66 -24.06
C MET A 292 9.25 5.04 -25.25
N ASP A 293 10.24 4.18 -24.99
CA ASP A 293 10.99 3.50 -26.04
C ASP A 293 10.08 2.58 -26.88
N GLN A 294 9.17 1.84 -26.23
CA GLN A 294 8.19 0.99 -26.92
C GLN A 294 7.16 1.79 -27.70
N ALA A 295 6.68 2.92 -27.15
CA ALA A 295 5.76 3.81 -27.86
C ALA A 295 6.41 4.38 -29.14
N ARG A 296 7.69 4.78 -29.06
CA ARG A 296 8.45 5.29 -30.22
C ARG A 296 8.66 4.22 -31.29
N LEU A 297 9.03 3.01 -30.90
CA LEU A 297 9.18 1.87 -31.81
C LEU A 297 7.86 1.49 -32.50
N SER A 298 6.76 1.54 -31.77
CA SER A 298 5.41 1.32 -32.31
C SER A 298 5.09 2.34 -33.40
N GLN A 299 5.32 3.63 -33.14
CA GLN A 299 5.06 4.71 -34.11
C GLN A 299 5.92 4.59 -35.38
N GLN A 300 7.20 4.23 -35.24
CA GLN A 300 8.08 4.01 -36.40
C GLN A 300 7.64 2.81 -37.26
N THR A 301 7.19 1.74 -36.62
CA THR A 301 6.69 0.54 -37.31
C THR A 301 5.41 0.85 -38.07
N GLU A 302 4.52 1.66 -37.49
CA GLU A 302 3.28 2.07 -38.14
C GLU A 302 3.53 3.02 -39.33
N LEU A 303 4.47 3.96 -39.21
CA LEU A 303 4.88 4.82 -40.32
C LEU A 303 5.47 4.02 -41.49
N ARG A 304 6.29 2.99 -41.20
CA ARG A 304 6.84 2.10 -42.24
C ARG A 304 5.78 1.23 -42.93
N ARG A 305 4.65 0.94 -42.29
CA ARG A 305 3.54 0.19 -42.91
C ARG A 305 2.67 1.06 -43.83
N ARG A 306 2.76 2.40 -43.72
CA ARG A 306 1.96 3.34 -44.52
C ARG A 306 2.69 3.87 -45.76
N LEU A 307 3.99 3.60 -45.87
CA LEU A 307 4.83 3.87 -47.05
C LEU A 307 4.90 2.59 -47.90
#